data_AF-A0A812YBY7-F1
#
_entry.id   AF-A0A812YBY7-F1
#
_cell.length_a   1.000
_cell.length_b   1.000
_cell.length_c   1.000
_cell.angle_alpha   90.00
_cell.angle_beta   90.00
_cell.angle_gamma   90.00
#
_symmetry.space_group_name_H-M   'P 1'
#
loop_
_entity.id
_entity.type
_entity.pdbx_description
1 polymer ?
#
loop_
_entity_poly.entity_id
_entity_poly.type
_entity_poly.pdbx_seq_one_letter_code
_entity_poly.pdbx_strand_id
1 'polypeptide(L)'
;DFIKDESQPLEDRIWVWTHYGTAYRATYTLYEVTFAGNWPTNARPVLERVSQAFVVFYLLYITIIVFAVIRVISAIFLKDTLDEAHNDAQHLVLDRLKKKAEYIERLEGVFRTLDVNGRGTLSEQVLNHMLANPKVKAYFQTLEVDVQEGTALFHLLDNGDGEVTLEEFIDGIMRCKGPARAIDTVALHSDVKQLDNK
;
A
#
# COMPACT_ATOMS: atom_id res chain seq x y z
N ASP A 1 -28.62 9.53 52.59
CA ASP A 1 -28.82 9.08 51.20
C ASP A 1 -29.52 10.21 50.47
N PHE A 2 -28.80 10.95 49.62
CA PHE A 2 -29.29 12.21 49.01
C PHE A 2 -30.64 12.04 48.31
N ILE A 3 -30.87 10.89 47.67
CA ILE A 3 -32.09 10.59 46.91
C ILE A 3 -33.32 10.43 47.82
N LYS A 4 -33.13 10.09 49.11
CA LYS A 4 -34.19 9.89 50.09
C LYS A 4 -34.38 11.07 51.05
N ASP A 5 -33.52 12.08 50.99
CA ASP A 5 -33.52 13.23 51.88
C ASP A 5 -34.63 14.22 51.48
N GLU A 6 -35.69 14.34 52.29
CA GLU A 6 -36.83 15.25 52.04
C GLU A 6 -36.50 16.73 52.21
N SER A 7 -35.34 17.06 52.78
CA SER A 7 -34.87 18.45 52.86
C SER A 7 -34.28 18.96 51.54
N GLN A 8 -33.93 18.06 50.61
CA GLN A 8 -33.38 18.41 49.30
C GLN A 8 -34.49 18.65 48.27
N PRO A 9 -34.29 19.55 47.29
CA PRO A 9 -35.27 19.79 46.23
C PRO A 9 -35.66 18.51 45.49
N LEU A 10 -36.96 18.31 45.26
CA LEU A 10 -37.48 17.12 44.58
C LEU A 10 -36.89 16.94 43.18
N GLU A 11 -36.71 18.03 42.44
CA GLU A 11 -36.12 18.03 41.10
C GLU A 11 -34.70 17.45 41.10
N ASP A 12 -33.87 17.82 42.08
CA ASP A 12 -32.49 17.35 42.21
C ASP A 12 -32.44 15.86 42.54
N ARG A 13 -33.32 15.41 43.43
CA ARG A 13 -33.44 14.00 43.78
C ARG A 13 -33.87 13.15 42.58
N ILE A 14 -34.85 13.62 41.81
CA ILE A 14 -35.32 12.95 40.59
C ILE A 14 -34.19 12.90 39.56
N TRP A 15 -33.46 14.00 39.38
CA TRP A 15 -32.35 14.07 38.44
C TRP A 15 -31.24 13.08 38.81
N VAL A 16 -30.78 13.08 40.07
CA VAL A 16 -29.75 12.16 40.55
C VAL A 16 -30.22 10.71 40.47
N TRP A 17 -31.48 10.41 40.79
CA TRP A 17 -32.04 9.07 40.62
C TRP A 17 -32.07 8.61 39.16
N THR A 18 -32.40 9.51 38.24
CA THR A 18 -32.51 9.20 36.81
C THR A 18 -31.15 8.88 36.18
N HIS A 19 -30.09 9.54 36.63
CA HIS A 19 -28.73 9.36 36.09
C HIS A 19 -27.89 8.35 36.89
N TYR A 20 -28.03 8.31 38.22
CA TYR A 20 -27.13 7.53 39.11
C TYR A 20 -27.86 6.62 40.09
N GLY A 21 -29.20 6.57 40.08
CA GLY A 21 -29.99 5.87 41.10
C GLY A 21 -29.83 4.34 41.12
N THR A 22 -29.37 3.75 40.01
CA THR A 22 -29.11 2.32 39.89
C THR A 22 -27.78 2.09 39.18
N ALA A 23 -27.22 0.88 39.33
CA ALA A 23 -25.99 0.50 38.64
C ALA A 23 -26.09 0.69 37.12
N TYR A 24 -27.20 0.25 36.49
CA TYR A 24 -27.35 0.37 35.04
C TYR A 24 -27.46 1.83 34.57
N ARG A 25 -28.13 2.70 35.34
CA ARG A 25 -28.25 4.13 35.03
C ARG A 25 -26.90 4.80 35.12
N ALA A 26 -26.18 4.57 36.22
CA ALA A 26 -24.83 5.10 36.42
C ALA A 26 -23.88 4.63 35.31
N THR A 27 -23.94 3.35 34.92
CA THR A 27 -23.15 2.82 33.80
C THR A 27 -23.50 3.52 32.48
N TYR A 28 -24.78 3.71 32.18
CA TYR A 28 -25.20 4.40 30.96
C TYR A 28 -24.79 5.88 30.96
N THR A 29 -24.93 6.59 32.08
CA THR A 29 -24.46 7.97 32.20
C THR A 29 -22.94 8.07 32.04
N LEU A 30 -22.16 7.13 32.60
CA LEU A 30 -20.71 7.08 32.38
C LEU A 30 -20.34 6.76 30.93
N TYR A 31 -21.14 5.95 30.24
CA TYR A 31 -21.00 5.73 28.80
C TYR A 31 -21.22 7.04 28.02
N GLU A 32 -22.28 7.79 28.32
CA GLU A 32 -22.54 9.11 27.70
C GLU A 32 -21.41 10.10 27.99
N VAL A 33 -20.94 10.18 29.23
CA VAL A 33 -19.77 10.98 29.64
C VAL A 33 -18.54 10.65 28.80
N THR A 34 -18.35 9.36 28.47
CA THR A 34 -17.17 8.88 27.75
C THR A 34 -17.20 9.21 26.27
N PHE A 35 -18.35 9.03 25.62
CA PHE A 35 -18.46 9.13 24.15
C PHE A 35 -19.12 10.42 23.67
N ALA A 36 -20.05 11.00 24.41
CA ALA A 36 -20.74 12.24 24.03
C ALA A 36 -20.04 13.50 24.53
N GLY A 37 -19.06 13.38 25.44
CA GLY A 37 -18.31 14.51 25.97
C GLY A 37 -19.14 15.48 26.83
N ASN A 38 -20.37 15.10 27.20
CA ASN A 38 -21.30 15.88 28.03
C ASN A 38 -20.99 15.79 29.54
N TRP A 39 -19.74 15.51 29.89
CA TRP A 39 -19.30 15.30 31.27
C TRP A 39 -19.55 16.50 32.20
N PRO A 40 -19.51 17.79 31.79
CA PRO A 40 -19.82 18.88 32.70
C PRO A 40 -21.29 18.84 33.15
N THR A 41 -22.20 18.47 32.25
CA THR A 41 -23.65 18.37 32.53
C THR A 41 -23.96 17.23 33.50
N ASN A 42 -23.21 16.13 33.40
CA ASN A 42 -23.40 14.95 34.25
C ASN A 42 -22.62 15.04 35.58
N ALA A 43 -21.51 15.76 35.63
CA ALA A 43 -20.69 15.90 36.83
C ALA A 43 -21.09 17.10 37.71
N ARG A 44 -21.29 18.31 37.15
CA ARG A 44 -21.52 19.54 37.94
C ARG A 44 -22.69 19.42 38.93
N PRO A 45 -23.87 18.91 38.55
CA PRO A 45 -24.98 18.78 39.51
C PRO A 45 -24.63 17.83 40.67
N VAL A 46 -23.85 16.76 40.43
CA VAL A 46 -23.40 15.86 41.50
C VAL A 46 -22.42 16.55 42.44
N LEU A 47 -21.49 17.34 41.88
CA LEU A 47 -20.46 18.05 42.63
C LEU A 47 -21.03 19.17 43.50
N GLU A 48 -21.98 19.92 42.95
CA GLU A 48 -22.57 21.11 43.57
C GLU A 48 -23.71 20.74 44.52
N ARG A 49 -24.53 19.73 44.19
CA ARG A 49 -25.77 19.41 44.93
C ARG A 49 -25.63 18.20 45.85
N VAL A 50 -24.81 17.20 45.51
CA VAL A 50 -24.68 15.97 46.31
C VAL A 50 -23.46 16.01 47.22
N SER A 51 -22.25 16.10 46.66
CA SER A 51 -21.02 16.17 47.43
C SER A 51 -19.82 16.54 46.57
N GLN A 52 -18.98 17.43 47.09
CA GLN A 52 -17.71 17.81 46.47
C GLN A 52 -16.68 16.66 46.46
N ALA A 53 -16.86 15.60 47.25
CA ALA A 53 -15.96 14.45 47.25
C ALA A 53 -15.91 13.74 45.87
N PHE A 54 -16.99 13.85 45.07
CA PHE A 54 -17.04 13.29 43.72
C PHE A 54 -16.13 14.01 42.71
N VAL A 55 -15.52 15.17 43.07
CA VAL A 55 -14.52 15.85 42.23
C VAL A 55 -13.40 14.88 41.88
N VAL A 56 -12.89 14.16 42.87
CA VAL A 56 -11.77 13.22 42.70
C VAL A 56 -12.14 12.10 41.75
N PHE A 57 -13.36 11.54 41.89
CA PHE A 57 -13.86 10.49 41.02
C PHE A 57 -13.94 10.95 39.56
N TYR A 58 -14.62 12.07 39.28
CA TYR A 58 -14.79 12.55 37.91
C TYR A 58 -13.48 12.99 37.27
N LEU A 59 -12.58 13.65 38.01
CA LEU A 59 -11.27 14.02 37.48
C LEU A 59 -10.47 12.77 37.06
N LEU A 60 -10.38 11.76 37.93
CA LEU A 60 -9.67 10.53 37.59
C LEU A 60 -10.33 9.79 36.43
N TYR A 61 -11.66 9.68 36.42
CA TYR A 61 -12.39 9.02 35.33
C TYR A 61 -12.15 9.71 33.99
N ILE A 62 -12.30 11.05 33.94
CA ILE A 62 -12.13 11.81 32.70
C ILE A 62 -10.68 11.72 32.20
N THR A 63 -9.69 11.88 33.08
CA THR A 63 -8.28 11.82 32.68
C THR A 63 -7.88 10.41 32.21
N ILE A 64 -8.27 9.36 32.93
CA ILE A 64 -7.85 8.00 32.61
C ILE A 64 -8.68 7.44 31.45
N ILE A 65 -10.00 7.47 31.54
CA ILE A 65 -10.87 6.81 30.55
C ILE A 65 -11.00 7.67 29.30
N VAL A 66 -11.44 8.92 29.45
CA VAL A 66 -11.78 9.78 28.31
C VAL A 66 -10.53 10.30 27.60
N PHE A 67 -9.52 10.74 28.35
CA PHE A 67 -8.28 11.25 27.75
C PHE A 67 -7.26 10.16 27.46
N ALA A 68 -6.90 9.28 28.41
CA ALA A 68 -5.85 8.31 28.14
C ALA A 68 -6.34 7.12 27.31
N VAL A 69 -7.34 6.37 27.79
CA VAL A 69 -7.77 5.12 27.14
C VAL A 69 -8.36 5.37 25.74
N ILE A 70 -9.34 6.26 25.61
CA ILE A 70 -9.96 6.52 24.29
C ILE A 70 -8.93 7.06 23.29
N ARG A 71 -8.05 7.98 23.68
CA ARG A 71 -7.03 8.52 22.77
C ARG A 71 -5.98 7.49 22.39
N VAL A 72 -5.54 6.63 23.32
CA VAL A 72 -4.60 5.54 23.03
C VAL A 72 -5.24 4.55 22.05
N ILE A 73 -6.49 4.15 22.27
CA ILE A 73 -7.22 3.26 21.36
C ILE A 73 -7.32 3.90 19.96
N SER A 74 -7.73 5.16 19.85
CA SER A 74 -7.79 5.86 18.57
C SER A 74 -6.42 5.96 17.89
N ALA A 75 -5.34 6.17 18.66
CA ALA A 75 -3.99 6.25 18.13
C ALA A 75 -3.50 4.90 17.58
N ILE A 76 -3.82 3.78 18.25
CA ILE A 76 -3.48 2.43 17.77
C ILE A 76 -4.22 2.14 16.46
N PHE A 77 -5.53 2.38 16.39
CA PHE A 77 -6.28 2.16 15.14
C PHE A 77 -5.76 3.01 13.98
N LEU A 78 -5.39 4.27 14.24
CA LEU A 78 -4.79 5.13 13.24
C LEU A 78 -3.41 4.62 12.80
N LYS A 79 -2.58 4.18 13.76
CA LYS A 79 -1.27 3.61 13.48
C LYS A 79 -1.39 2.36 12.61
N ASP A 80 -2.24 1.42 12.98
CA ASP A 80 -2.44 0.18 12.21
C ASP A 80 -2.91 0.47 10.78
N THR A 81 -3.80 1.46 10.62
CA THR A 81 -4.27 1.91 9.30
C THR A 81 -3.14 2.51 8.45
N LEU A 82 -2.27 3.31 9.06
CA LEU A 82 -1.13 3.93 8.37
C LEU A 82 -0.02 2.91 8.06
N ASP A 83 0.23 1.96 8.96
CA ASP A 83 1.23 0.91 8.78
C ASP A 83 0.84 -0.02 7.61
N GLU A 84 -0.44 -0.38 7.48
CA GLU A 84 -0.93 -1.16 6.34
C GLU A 84 -0.79 -0.40 5.02
N ALA A 85 -1.12 0.89 5.01
CA ALA A 85 -0.97 1.74 3.82
C ALA A 85 0.51 1.87 3.39
N HIS A 86 1.44 1.89 4.33
CA HIS A 86 2.88 1.96 4.04
C HIS A 86 3.46 0.62 3.58
N ASN A 87 3.01 -0.48 4.20
CA ASN A 87 3.45 -1.83 3.84
C ASN A 87 3.05 -2.19 2.41
N ASP A 88 1.88 -1.75 1.94
CA ASP A 88 1.46 -1.98 0.55
C ASP A 88 2.47 -1.37 -0.44
N ALA A 89 2.92 -0.13 -0.21
CA ALA A 89 3.89 0.53 -1.08
C ALA A 89 5.25 -0.21 -1.12
N GLN A 90 5.76 -0.66 0.03
CA GLN A 90 7.03 -1.39 0.09
C GLN A 90 6.91 -2.80 -0.50
N HIS A 91 5.82 -3.50 -0.22
CA HIS A 91 5.56 -4.84 -0.76
C HIS A 91 5.44 -4.80 -2.28
N LEU A 92 4.76 -3.79 -2.82
CA LEU A 92 4.67 -3.56 -4.27
C LEU A 92 6.05 -3.34 -4.93
N VAL A 93 6.95 -2.61 -4.28
CA VAL A 93 8.32 -2.41 -4.81
C VAL A 93 9.11 -3.72 -4.79
N LEU A 94 9.06 -4.46 -3.68
CA LEU A 94 9.74 -5.75 -3.55
C LEU A 94 9.20 -6.78 -4.56
N ASP A 95 7.88 -6.85 -4.74
CA ASP A 95 7.25 -7.72 -5.72
C ASP A 95 7.68 -7.38 -7.14
N ARG A 96 7.82 -6.09 -7.47
CA ARG A 96 8.33 -5.66 -8.78
C ARG A 96 9.78 -6.09 -8.99
N LEU A 97 10.64 -5.91 -7.99
CA LEU A 97 12.05 -6.34 -8.07
C LEU A 97 12.17 -7.86 -8.20
N LYS A 98 11.38 -8.62 -7.45
CA LYS A 98 11.34 -10.09 -7.53
C LYS A 98 10.90 -10.58 -8.91
N LYS A 99 9.80 -10.03 -9.44
CA LYS A 99 9.33 -10.36 -10.80
C LYS A 99 10.36 -10.01 -11.87
N LYS A 100 11.09 -8.90 -11.70
CA LYS A 100 12.20 -8.54 -12.61
C LYS A 100 13.33 -9.56 -12.53
N ALA A 101 13.73 -10.00 -11.34
CA ALA A 101 14.78 -11.01 -11.18
C ALA A 101 14.38 -12.37 -11.78
N GLU A 102 13.16 -12.84 -11.50
CA GLU A 102 12.62 -14.08 -12.11
C GLU A 102 12.55 -14.00 -13.64
N TYR A 103 12.28 -12.81 -14.19
CA TYR A 103 12.28 -12.60 -15.63
C TYR A 103 13.69 -12.64 -16.22
N ILE A 104 14.67 -12.01 -15.57
CA ILE A 104 16.08 -12.08 -15.98
C ILE A 104 16.58 -13.53 -15.97
N GLU A 105 16.27 -14.30 -14.93
CA GLU A 105 16.64 -15.72 -14.85
C GLU A 105 16.08 -16.54 -16.02
N ARG A 106 14.84 -16.26 -16.44
CA ARG A 106 14.25 -16.89 -17.64
C ARG A 106 14.98 -16.50 -18.92
N LEU A 107 15.39 -15.23 -19.05
CA LEU A 107 16.15 -14.75 -20.21
C LEU A 107 17.53 -15.42 -20.28
N GLU A 108 18.22 -15.54 -19.14
CA GLU A 108 19.48 -16.29 -19.05
C GLU A 108 19.30 -17.75 -19.47
N GLY A 109 18.22 -18.39 -19.02
CA GLY A 109 17.85 -19.74 -19.43
C GLY A 109 17.69 -19.86 -20.95
N VAL A 110 16.99 -18.92 -21.58
CA VAL A 110 16.83 -18.89 -23.04
C VAL A 110 18.17 -18.67 -23.74
N PHE A 111 18.97 -17.69 -23.30
CA PHE A 111 20.28 -17.43 -23.91
C PHE A 111 21.17 -18.67 -23.89
N ARG A 112 21.21 -19.41 -22.76
CA ARG A 112 21.97 -20.67 -22.67
C ARG A 112 21.48 -21.75 -23.62
N THR A 113 20.18 -21.79 -23.94
CA THR A 113 19.67 -22.72 -24.96
C THR A 113 20.03 -22.28 -26.39
N LEU A 114 20.26 -20.99 -26.60
CA LEU A 114 20.68 -20.42 -27.89
C LEU A 114 22.19 -20.56 -28.11
N ASP A 115 23.00 -20.41 -27.06
CA ASP A 115 24.46 -20.56 -27.10
C ASP A 115 24.90 -22.02 -27.08
N VAL A 116 24.57 -22.74 -28.17
CA VAL A 116 24.91 -24.17 -28.34
C VAL A 116 26.44 -24.41 -28.33
N ASN A 117 27.22 -23.40 -28.71
CA ASN A 117 28.67 -23.51 -28.82
C ASN A 117 29.40 -23.12 -27.53
N GLY A 118 28.70 -22.61 -26.51
CA GLY A 118 29.29 -22.12 -25.26
C GLY A 118 30.26 -20.96 -25.47
N ARG A 119 30.03 -20.14 -26.51
CA ARG A 119 30.90 -18.99 -26.83
C ARG A 119 30.61 -17.78 -25.93
N GLY A 120 29.45 -17.75 -25.28
CA GLY A 120 28.96 -16.59 -24.53
C GLY A 120 28.41 -15.47 -25.42
N THR A 121 28.34 -15.68 -26.74
CA THR A 121 27.85 -14.71 -27.73
C THR A 121 26.95 -15.38 -28.78
N LEU A 122 26.04 -14.61 -29.35
CA LEU A 122 25.17 -15.01 -30.45
C LEU A 122 25.47 -14.17 -31.69
N SER A 123 25.74 -14.81 -32.82
CA SER A 123 25.85 -14.10 -34.11
C SER A 123 24.49 -14.02 -34.81
N GLU A 124 24.34 -13.09 -35.75
CA GLU A 124 23.08 -12.88 -36.49
C GLU A 124 22.57 -14.15 -37.15
N GLN A 125 23.49 -14.92 -37.75
CA GLN A 125 23.17 -16.18 -38.43
C GLN A 125 22.59 -17.22 -37.46
N VAL A 126 23.14 -17.30 -36.26
CA VAL A 126 22.67 -18.22 -35.21
C VAL A 126 21.30 -17.79 -34.73
N LEU A 127 21.10 -16.49 -34.48
CA LEU A 127 19.81 -15.97 -34.03
C LEU A 127 18.71 -16.20 -35.08
N ASN A 128 18.98 -15.91 -36.35
CA ASN A 128 18.05 -16.15 -37.45
C ASN A 128 17.72 -17.64 -37.64
N HIS A 129 18.72 -18.51 -37.55
CA HIS A 129 18.52 -19.95 -37.63
C HIS A 129 17.66 -20.48 -36.47
N MET A 130 17.89 -19.99 -35.25
CA MET A 130 17.13 -20.40 -34.07
C MET A 130 15.69 -19.86 -34.09
N LEU A 131 15.47 -18.64 -34.58
CA LEU A 131 14.12 -18.08 -34.75
C LEU A 131 13.30 -18.78 -35.85
N ALA A 132 13.95 -19.50 -36.77
CA ALA A 132 13.27 -20.38 -37.71
C ALA A 132 12.66 -21.62 -37.00
N ASN A 133 13.11 -21.96 -35.79
CA ASN A 133 12.53 -23.03 -34.99
C ASN A 133 11.24 -22.55 -34.29
N PRO A 134 10.07 -23.15 -34.60
CA PRO A 134 8.79 -22.76 -34.00
C PRO A 134 8.78 -22.83 -32.47
N LYS A 135 9.57 -23.73 -31.86
CA LYS A 135 9.66 -23.87 -30.40
C LYS A 135 10.37 -22.67 -29.76
N VAL A 136 11.42 -22.16 -30.39
CA VAL A 136 12.16 -20.98 -29.93
C VAL A 136 11.29 -19.75 -30.08
N LYS A 137 10.61 -19.60 -31.24
CA LYS A 137 9.65 -18.52 -31.48
C LYS A 137 8.52 -18.50 -30.45
N ALA A 138 7.95 -19.66 -30.12
CA ALA A 138 6.95 -19.79 -29.06
C ALA A 138 7.52 -19.41 -27.68
N TYR A 139 8.80 -19.69 -27.41
CA TYR A 139 9.47 -19.27 -26.17
C TYR A 139 9.70 -17.75 -26.10
N PHE A 140 10.03 -17.07 -27.20
CA PHE A 140 10.08 -15.60 -27.22
C PHE A 140 8.69 -14.99 -27.01
N GLN A 141 7.63 -15.64 -27.52
CA GLN A 141 6.25 -15.22 -27.25
C GLN A 141 5.85 -15.39 -25.78
N THR A 142 6.31 -16.42 -25.08
CA THR A 142 6.08 -16.53 -23.61
C THR A 142 6.83 -15.49 -22.81
N LEU A 143 7.89 -14.90 -23.39
CA LEU A 143 8.57 -13.72 -22.85
C LEU A 143 7.91 -12.39 -23.25
N GLU A 144 6.79 -12.43 -24.00
CA GLU A 144 6.07 -11.28 -24.56
C GLU A 144 6.90 -10.48 -25.58
N VAL A 145 7.82 -11.16 -26.27
CA VAL A 145 8.60 -10.59 -27.37
C VAL A 145 8.04 -11.14 -28.68
N ASP A 146 7.36 -10.29 -29.45
CA ASP A 146 6.90 -10.68 -30.79
C ASP A 146 8.04 -10.52 -31.79
N VAL A 147 8.66 -11.64 -32.14
CA VAL A 147 9.77 -11.70 -33.10
C VAL A 147 9.24 -12.10 -34.46
N GLN A 148 8.98 -11.10 -35.30
CA GLN A 148 8.59 -11.32 -36.70
C GLN A 148 9.81 -11.55 -37.60
N GLU A 149 10.91 -10.84 -37.34
CA GLU A 149 12.14 -10.87 -38.14
C GLU A 149 13.38 -10.89 -37.24
N GLY A 150 14.26 -11.89 -37.44
CA GLY A 150 15.42 -12.10 -36.58
C GLY A 150 16.56 -11.12 -36.82
N THR A 151 16.76 -10.67 -38.05
CA THR A 151 17.74 -9.60 -38.39
C THR A 151 17.39 -8.28 -37.72
N ALA A 152 16.11 -7.90 -37.72
CA ALA A 152 15.65 -6.69 -37.03
C ALA A 152 15.84 -6.79 -35.50
N LEU A 153 15.58 -7.96 -34.92
CA LEU A 153 15.86 -8.20 -33.51
C LEU A 153 17.37 -8.14 -33.23
N PHE A 154 18.20 -8.76 -34.07
CA PHE A 154 19.65 -8.77 -33.91
C PHE A 154 20.22 -7.35 -33.85
N HIS A 155 19.88 -6.50 -34.81
CA HIS A 155 20.31 -5.10 -34.84
C HIS A 155 19.82 -4.26 -33.66
N LEU A 156 18.74 -4.68 -33.00
CA LEU A 156 18.25 -4.00 -31.80
C LEU A 156 19.01 -4.42 -30.55
N LEU A 157 19.53 -5.65 -30.53
CA LEU A 157 20.31 -6.20 -29.41
C LEU A 157 21.80 -5.86 -29.51
N ASP A 158 22.36 -5.89 -30.72
CA ASP A 158 23.77 -5.67 -31.04
C ASP A 158 24.20 -4.21 -30.80
N ASN A 159 25.42 -4.01 -30.29
CA ASN A 159 26.03 -2.71 -30.08
C ASN A 159 26.81 -2.21 -31.31
N GLY A 160 26.91 -3.02 -32.37
CA GLY A 160 27.64 -2.76 -33.61
C GLY A 160 28.95 -3.53 -33.76
N ASP A 161 29.26 -4.47 -32.87
CA ASP A 161 30.41 -5.37 -32.98
C ASP A 161 30.08 -6.68 -33.74
N GLY A 162 28.80 -6.92 -34.04
CA GLY A 162 28.33 -8.05 -34.83
C GLY A 162 28.12 -9.33 -34.02
N GLU A 163 28.16 -9.25 -32.70
CA GLU A 163 27.91 -10.35 -31.77
C GLU A 163 27.01 -9.85 -30.61
N VAL A 164 26.07 -10.68 -30.15
CA VAL A 164 25.19 -10.32 -29.01
C VAL A 164 25.61 -11.11 -27.79
N THR A 165 26.11 -10.41 -26.78
CA THR A 165 26.43 -10.97 -25.46
C THR A 165 25.17 -11.24 -24.64
N LEU A 166 25.31 -12.00 -23.55
CA LEU A 166 24.21 -12.24 -22.60
C LEU A 166 23.65 -10.94 -22.02
N GLU A 167 24.52 -10.00 -21.68
CA GLU A 167 24.13 -8.71 -21.09
C GLU A 167 23.33 -7.88 -22.10
N GLU A 168 23.78 -7.82 -23.35
CA GLU A 168 23.07 -7.13 -24.44
C GLU A 168 21.75 -7.79 -24.79
N PHE A 169 21.69 -9.12 -24.76
CA PHE A 169 20.45 -9.86 -24.94
C PHE A 169 19.44 -9.50 -23.85
N ILE A 170 19.84 -9.55 -22.57
CA ILE A 170 18.95 -9.22 -21.45
C ILE A 170 18.51 -7.76 -21.54
N ASP A 171 19.44 -6.83 -21.71
CA ASP A 171 19.15 -5.41 -21.78
C ASP A 171 18.26 -5.04 -22.97
N GLY A 172 18.57 -5.58 -24.15
CA GLY A 172 17.79 -5.32 -25.36
C GLY A 172 16.38 -5.89 -25.28
N ILE A 173 16.20 -7.10 -24.72
CA ILE A 173 14.86 -7.66 -24.49
C ILE A 173 14.10 -6.88 -23.40
N MET A 174 14.78 -6.41 -22.35
CA MET A 174 14.20 -5.55 -21.33
C MET A 174 13.77 -4.18 -21.90
N ARG A 175 14.51 -3.62 -22.87
CA ARG A 175 14.11 -2.41 -23.61
C ARG A 175 12.90 -2.66 -24.51
N CYS A 176 12.84 -3.83 -25.18
CA CYS A 176 11.72 -4.21 -26.04
C CYS A 176 10.36 -4.35 -25.31
N LYS A 177 10.38 -4.75 -24.03
CA LYS A 177 9.20 -4.95 -23.20
C LYS A 177 8.91 -3.78 -22.24
N GLY A 178 9.93 -2.98 -21.92
CA GLY A 178 9.87 -1.97 -20.87
C GLY A 178 9.13 -0.68 -21.24
N PRO A 179 8.81 0.17 -20.24
CA PRO A 179 8.24 1.50 -20.45
C PRO A 179 9.14 2.44 -21.27
N ALA A 180 10.43 2.10 -21.44
CA ALA A 180 11.34 2.78 -22.36
C ALA A 180 10.77 2.81 -23.79
N ARG A 181 10.21 1.69 -24.29
CA ARG A 181 9.60 1.64 -25.62
C ARG A 181 8.36 2.53 -25.73
N ALA A 182 7.60 2.71 -24.65
CA ALA A 182 6.47 3.63 -24.59
C ALA A 182 6.93 5.10 -24.61
N ILE A 183 8.01 5.42 -23.91
CA ILE A 183 8.63 6.76 -23.96
C ILE A 183 9.19 7.04 -25.36
N ASP A 184 9.90 6.08 -25.96
CA ASP A 184 10.49 6.23 -27.29
C ASP A 184 9.41 6.36 -28.38
N THR A 185 8.28 5.65 -28.26
CA THR A 185 7.15 5.83 -29.18
C THR A 185 6.46 7.18 -28.99
N VAL A 186 6.36 7.69 -27.76
CA VAL A 186 5.85 9.04 -27.49
C VAL A 186 6.80 10.12 -28.03
N ALA A 187 8.10 9.93 -27.88
CA ALA A 187 9.12 10.82 -28.42
C ALA A 187 9.08 10.84 -29.95
N LEU A 188 9.04 9.67 -30.60
CA LEU A 188 8.89 9.55 -32.06
C LEU A 188 7.58 10.17 -32.54
N HIS A 189 6.45 9.98 -31.84
CA HIS A 189 5.18 10.66 -32.18
C HIS A 189 5.27 12.18 -32.08
N SER A 190 6.00 12.69 -31.09
CA SER A 190 6.27 14.12 -30.95
C SER A 190 7.10 14.64 -32.12
N ASP A 191 8.16 13.94 -32.49
CA ASP A 191 9.04 14.32 -33.60
C ASP A 191 8.32 14.28 -34.95
N VAL A 192 7.51 13.26 -35.19
CA VAL A 192 6.66 13.15 -36.40
C VAL A 192 5.65 14.31 -36.46
N LYS A 193 4.99 14.65 -35.35
CA LYS A 193 4.08 15.83 -35.30
C LYS A 193 4.80 17.15 -35.57
N GLN A 194 6.06 17.27 -35.17
CA GLN A 194 6.85 18.47 -35.45
C GLN A 194 7.28 18.55 -36.91
N LEU A 195 7.46 17.42 -37.58
CA LEU A 195 7.74 17.35 -39.01
C LEU A 195 6.50 17.66 -39.86
N ASP A 196 5.31 17.18 -39.47
CA ASP A 196 4.03 17.46 -40.15
C ASP A 196 3.60 18.94 -40.05
N ASN A 197 4.10 19.66 -39.06
CA ASN A 197 3.81 21.09 -38.84
C ASN A 197 4.82 22.04 -39.54
N LYS A 198 5.73 21.52 -40.36
CA LYS A 198 6.64 22.29 -41.21
C LYS A 198 6.27 22.17 -42.67
#